data_AF-A0A267M788-F1
#
_entry.id   AF-A0A267M788-F1
#
_cell.length_a   1.000
_cell.length_b   1.000
_cell.length_c   1.000
_cell.angle_alpha   90.00
_cell.angle_beta   90.00
_cell.angle_gamma   90.00
#
_symmetry.space_group_name_H-M   'P 1'
#
loop_
_entity.id
_entity.type
_entity.pdbx_description
1 polymer ?
#
loop_
_entity_poly.entity_id
_entity_poly.type
_entity_poly.pdbx_seq_one_letter_code
_entity_poly.pdbx_strand_id
1 'polypeptide(L)'
;MHDNRKLVIEYDNFKILQETEKFILGYLWEEVCLYDKVRKKEIFLHEFYGEIECGLLCDKEEWCVIGGDVLVVWKNKKNIVIDRKELNWVHDLKKKNSKIVEIFIDPWSDNAAIWELNIDNLNLKKISEFDNHKNKLYSEKVKW
;
A
#
# COMPACT_ATOMS: atom_id res chain seq x y z
N MET A 1 -18.29 -27.92 -11.99
CA MET A 1 -18.60 -26.50 -12.26
C MET A 1 -17.27 -25.78 -12.36
N HIS A 2 -16.79 -25.49 -13.57
CA HIS A 2 -15.66 -24.58 -13.75
C HIS A 2 -16.23 -23.18 -13.72
N ASP A 3 -15.88 -22.44 -12.67
CA ASP A 3 -16.21 -21.03 -12.53
C ASP A 3 -15.38 -20.25 -13.56
N ASN A 4 -15.98 -19.95 -14.72
CA ASN A 4 -15.40 -19.14 -15.79
C ASN A 4 -15.41 -17.65 -15.40
N ARG A 5 -14.99 -17.31 -14.18
CA ARG A 5 -14.82 -15.92 -13.78
C ARG A 5 -13.51 -15.40 -14.37
N LYS A 6 -13.64 -14.29 -15.08
CA LYS A 6 -12.53 -13.46 -15.56
C LYS A 6 -11.65 -13.07 -14.37
N LEU A 7 -10.34 -13.15 -14.52
CA LEU A 7 -9.41 -12.68 -13.49
C LEU A 7 -9.52 -11.15 -13.38
N VAL A 8 -9.47 -10.58 -12.17
CA VAL A 8 -9.49 -9.14 -11.90
C VAL A 8 -8.42 -8.39 -12.69
N ILE A 9 -7.26 -9.01 -12.91
CA ILE A 9 -6.17 -8.42 -13.72
C ILE A 9 -6.50 -8.29 -15.21
N GLU A 10 -7.55 -8.98 -15.70
CA GLU A 10 -7.96 -8.92 -17.11
C GLU A 10 -8.95 -7.77 -17.37
N TYR A 11 -9.37 -7.04 -16.35
CA TYR A 11 -10.25 -5.88 -16.49
C TYR A 11 -9.46 -4.64 -16.95
N ASP A 12 -10.00 -3.90 -17.92
CA ASP A 12 -9.31 -2.75 -18.54
C ASP A 12 -9.01 -1.60 -17.56
N ASN A 13 -9.75 -1.55 -16.45
CA ASN A 13 -9.61 -0.56 -15.38
C ASN A 13 -8.82 -1.07 -14.17
N PHE A 14 -8.19 -2.25 -14.27
CA PHE A 14 -7.24 -2.69 -13.26
C PHE A 14 -5.98 -1.83 -13.30
N LYS A 15 -5.64 -1.21 -12.17
CA LYS A 15 -4.47 -0.34 -12.04
C LYS A 15 -3.35 -1.08 -11.32
N ILE A 16 -2.17 -1.13 -11.92
CA ILE A 16 -0.98 -1.77 -11.35
C ILE A 16 -0.26 -0.76 -10.45
N LEU A 17 -0.04 -1.13 -9.19
CA LEU A 17 0.79 -0.38 -8.25
C LEU A 17 2.26 -0.78 -8.42
N GLN A 18 2.51 -2.09 -8.49
CA GLN A 18 3.85 -2.63 -8.71
C GLN A 18 3.78 -4.04 -9.31
N GLU A 19 4.74 -4.37 -10.16
CA GLU A 19 4.89 -5.71 -10.75
C GLU A 19 6.31 -6.25 -10.52
N THR A 20 6.40 -7.56 -10.28
CA THR A 20 7.63 -8.35 -10.17
C THR A 20 7.53 -9.58 -11.07
N GLU A 21 8.50 -10.48 -11.07
CA GLU A 21 8.42 -11.70 -11.88
C GLU A 21 7.31 -12.66 -11.41
N LYS A 22 7.02 -12.73 -10.10
CA LYS A 22 5.98 -13.65 -9.58
C LYS A 22 4.66 -12.99 -9.26
N PHE A 23 4.64 -11.69 -8.96
CA PHE A 23 3.40 -11.03 -8.52
C PHE A 23 3.11 -9.72 -9.23
N ILE A 24 1.81 -9.43 -9.36
CA ILE A 24 1.28 -8.11 -9.69
C ILE A 24 0.49 -7.64 -8.47
N LEU A 25 0.89 -6.50 -7.90
CA LEU A 25 0.12 -5.77 -6.89
C LEU A 25 -0.65 -4.66 -7.62
N GLY A 26 -1.96 -4.62 -7.40
CA GLY A 26 -2.78 -3.61 -8.03
C GLY A 26 -4.19 -3.60 -7.46
N TYR A 27 -5.02 -2.78 -8.06
CA TYR A 27 -6.36 -2.55 -7.57
C TYR A 27 -7.38 -2.36 -8.69
N LEU A 28 -8.61 -2.70 -8.36
CA LEU A 28 -9.79 -2.41 -9.14
C LEU A 28 -10.72 -1.61 -8.25
N TRP A 29 -10.85 -0.31 -8.52
CA TRP A 29 -11.64 0.62 -7.72
C TRP A 29 -11.07 0.73 -6.31
N GLU A 30 -11.78 0.22 -5.30
CA GLU A 30 -11.38 0.23 -3.90
C GLU A 30 -10.80 -1.13 -3.46
N GLU A 31 -10.85 -2.15 -4.32
CA GLU A 31 -10.38 -3.50 -4.02
C GLU A 31 -8.92 -3.69 -4.43
N VAL A 32 -8.06 -3.99 -3.46
CA VAL A 32 -6.64 -4.30 -3.68
C VAL A 32 -6.45 -5.80 -3.72
N CYS A 33 -5.68 -6.25 -4.71
CA CYS A 33 -5.33 -7.65 -4.87
C CYS A 33 -3.83 -7.83 -5.15
N LEU A 34 -3.35 -9.02 -4.80
CA LEU A 34 -2.06 -9.55 -5.22
C LEU A 34 -2.31 -10.75 -6.14
N TYR A 35 -1.91 -10.63 -7.40
CA TYR A 35 -2.01 -11.72 -8.37
C TYR A 35 -0.71 -12.52 -8.43
N ASP A 36 -0.77 -13.81 -8.09
CA ASP A 36 0.31 -14.79 -8.21
C ASP A 36 0.38 -15.31 -9.65
N LYS A 37 1.35 -14.82 -10.44
CA LYS A 37 1.54 -15.19 -11.86
C LYS A 37 1.92 -16.66 -12.05
N VAL A 38 2.58 -17.26 -11.06
CA VAL A 38 3.03 -18.65 -11.12
C VAL A 38 1.84 -19.59 -10.91
N ARG A 39 1.01 -19.30 -9.91
CA ARG A 39 -0.17 -20.11 -9.59
C ARG A 39 -1.42 -19.71 -10.36
N LYS A 40 -1.38 -18.58 -11.07
CA LYS A 40 -2.53 -17.93 -11.72
C LYS A 40 -3.68 -17.73 -10.75
N LYS A 41 -3.37 -17.17 -9.58
CA LYS A 41 -4.32 -17.03 -8.48
C LYS A 41 -4.32 -15.61 -7.92
N GLU A 42 -5.51 -15.11 -7.67
CA GLU A 42 -5.74 -13.84 -6.99
C GLU A 42 -5.81 -14.02 -5.48
N ILE A 43 -5.23 -13.05 -4.78
CA ILE A 43 -5.28 -12.95 -3.34
C ILE A 43 -5.86 -11.57 -3.04
N PHE A 44 -7.11 -11.54 -2.59
CA PHE A 44 -7.72 -10.32 -2.07
C PHE A 44 -6.96 -9.87 -0.81
N LEU A 45 -6.53 -8.61 -0.81
CA LEU A 45 -5.79 -8.04 0.31
C LEU A 45 -6.71 -7.24 1.23
N HIS A 46 -7.39 -6.25 0.68
CA HIS A 46 -8.29 -5.37 1.41
C HIS A 46 -9.15 -4.53 0.47
N GLU A 47 -10.22 -3.96 1.00
CA GLU A 47 -11.03 -2.91 0.38
C GLU A 47 -10.75 -1.62 1.14
N PHE A 48 -10.35 -0.57 0.43
CA PHE A 48 -9.99 0.73 1.00
C PHE A 48 -11.12 1.73 0.77
N TYR A 49 -11.24 2.74 1.64
CA TYR A 49 -12.11 3.86 1.33
C TYR A 49 -11.36 4.93 0.51
N GLY A 50 -11.85 5.22 -0.70
CA GLY A 50 -11.23 6.17 -1.62
C GLY A 50 -10.18 5.57 -2.55
N GLU A 51 -9.40 6.43 -3.21
CA GLU A 51 -8.39 5.96 -4.16
C GLU A 51 -7.16 5.40 -3.44
N ILE A 52 -6.71 4.23 -3.87
CA ILE A 52 -5.45 3.65 -3.39
C ILE A 52 -4.29 4.38 -4.05
N GLU A 53 -3.52 5.12 -3.25
CA GLU A 53 -2.47 6.00 -3.76
C GLU A 53 -1.13 5.29 -3.90
N CYS A 54 -0.85 4.28 -3.06
CA CYS A 54 0.47 3.67 -3.02
C CYS A 54 0.48 2.20 -2.60
N GLY A 55 1.46 1.47 -3.10
CA GLY A 55 1.73 0.09 -2.72
C GLY A 55 3.17 -0.30 -3.03
N LEU A 56 3.73 -1.16 -2.19
CA LEU A 56 5.11 -1.60 -2.29
C LEU A 56 5.21 -3.11 -2.10
N LEU A 57 5.81 -3.79 -3.07
CA LEU A 57 6.15 -5.20 -3.05
C LEU A 57 7.66 -5.35 -2.82
N CYS A 58 8.04 -6.21 -1.89
CA CYS A 58 9.46 -6.43 -1.60
C CYS A 58 10.15 -7.25 -2.71
N ASP A 59 11.45 -7.04 -2.91
CA ASP A 59 12.22 -7.69 -3.99
C ASP A 59 12.24 -9.22 -3.91
N LYS A 60 12.11 -9.78 -2.71
CA LYS A 60 12.02 -11.23 -2.49
C LYS A 60 10.60 -11.76 -2.61
N GLU A 61 9.62 -10.88 -2.80
CA GLU A 61 8.20 -11.21 -2.95
C GLU A 61 7.60 -11.93 -1.73
N GLU A 62 8.19 -11.72 -0.54
CA GLU A 62 7.77 -12.31 0.74
C GLU A 62 6.71 -11.49 1.48
N TRP A 63 6.62 -10.20 1.15
CA TRP A 63 5.66 -9.25 1.73
C TRP A 63 5.34 -8.11 0.77
N CYS A 64 4.17 -7.49 0.97
CA CYS A 64 3.84 -6.17 0.44
C CYS A 64 3.18 -5.28 1.48
N VAL A 65 3.22 -3.97 1.24
CA VAL A 65 2.58 -2.93 2.04
C VAL A 65 1.74 -2.07 1.11
N ILE A 66 0.52 -1.72 1.53
CA ILE A 66 -0.40 -0.88 0.77
C ILE A 66 -0.88 0.24 1.67
N GLY A 67 -0.93 1.45 1.12
CA GLY A 67 -1.39 2.65 1.79
C GLY A 67 -2.65 3.22 1.15
N GLY A 68 -3.55 3.71 1.98
CA GLY A 68 -4.76 4.43 1.64
C GLY A 68 -5.36 5.00 2.91
N ASP A 69 -6.67 4.86 3.13
CA ASP A 69 -7.31 5.24 4.40
C ASP A 69 -6.75 4.49 5.62
N VAL A 70 -6.25 3.27 5.42
CA VAL A 70 -5.49 2.46 6.39
C VAL A 70 -4.15 1.98 5.83
N LEU A 71 -3.34 1.33 6.65
CA LEU A 71 -2.11 0.66 6.21
C LEU A 71 -2.31 -0.87 6.24
N VAL A 72 -2.07 -1.55 5.13
CA VAL A 72 -2.20 -3.01 5.04
C VAL A 72 -0.84 -3.64 4.76
N VAL A 73 -0.47 -4.64 5.56
CA VAL A 73 0.73 -5.46 5.36
C VAL A 73 0.30 -6.88 5.01
N TRP A 74 0.72 -7.35 3.84
CA TRP A 74 0.64 -8.78 3.51
C TRP A 74 1.99 -9.42 3.80
N LYS A 75 2.01 -10.43 4.68
CA LYS A 75 3.23 -11.20 4.99
C LYS A 75 2.85 -12.61 5.40
N ASN A 76 3.63 -13.60 4.98
CA ASN A 76 3.39 -15.01 5.35
C ASN A 76 1.96 -15.49 5.03
N LYS A 77 1.41 -15.04 3.89
CA LYS A 77 0.03 -15.34 3.43
C LYS A 77 -1.07 -14.83 4.38
N LYS A 78 -0.78 -13.82 5.20
CA LYS A 78 -1.75 -13.16 6.07
C LYS A 78 -1.82 -11.68 5.75
N ASN A 79 -3.02 -11.14 5.82
CA ASN A 79 -3.29 -9.71 5.70
C ASN A 79 -3.34 -9.15 7.11
N ILE A 80 -2.59 -8.10 7.37
CA ILE A 80 -2.53 -7.44 8.67
C ILE A 80 -2.90 -5.97 8.44
N VAL A 81 -4.06 -5.58 8.93
CA VAL A 81 -4.57 -4.22 8.83
C VAL A 81 -4.10 -3.45 10.05
N ILE A 82 -3.47 -2.31 9.82
CA ILE A 82 -3.07 -1.35 10.84
C ILE A 82 -3.95 -0.12 10.67
N ASP A 83 -5.06 -0.13 11.41
CA ASP A 83 -5.99 1.00 11.49
C ASP A 83 -5.65 1.83 12.73
N ARG A 84 -4.91 2.92 12.51
CA ARG A 84 -4.53 3.89 13.54
C ARG A 84 -4.76 5.26 12.99
N LYS A 85 -5.50 6.09 13.74
CA LYS A 85 -5.83 7.46 13.36
C LYS A 85 -4.62 8.30 12.92
N GLU A 86 -3.44 8.11 13.53
CA GLU A 86 -2.21 8.84 13.15
C GLU A 86 -1.60 8.41 11.81
N LEU A 87 -2.04 7.27 11.27
CA LEU A 87 -1.57 6.68 10.02
C LEU A 87 -2.64 6.67 8.93
N ASN A 88 -3.82 7.23 9.19
CA ASN A 88 -4.86 7.32 8.17
C ASN A 88 -4.40 8.21 7.03
N TRP A 89 -4.83 7.86 5.82
CA TRP A 89 -4.46 8.56 4.58
C TRP A 89 -2.96 8.49 4.32
N VAL A 90 -2.46 7.26 4.19
CA VAL A 90 -1.10 6.98 3.73
C VAL A 90 -1.00 7.42 2.27
N HIS A 91 -0.22 8.47 2.05
CA HIS A 91 -0.05 9.12 0.76
C HIS A 91 1.03 8.45 -0.09
N ASP A 92 2.14 8.04 0.53
CA ASP A 92 3.27 7.43 -0.19
C ASP A 92 4.04 6.43 0.67
N LEU A 93 4.71 5.50 0.01
CA LEU A 93 5.51 4.43 0.62
C LEU A 93 6.88 4.36 -0.05
N LYS A 94 7.92 4.34 0.77
CA LYS A 94 9.30 4.22 0.29
C LYS A 94 10.04 3.10 1.00
N LYS A 95 10.66 2.22 0.22
CA LYS A 95 11.55 1.20 0.78
C LYS A 95 12.87 1.86 1.19
N LYS A 96 13.20 1.78 2.48
CA LYS A 96 14.50 2.20 3.01
C LYS A 96 15.53 1.07 2.94
N ASN A 97 15.11 -0.15 3.27
CA ASN A 97 15.92 -1.37 3.14
C ASN A 97 15.00 -2.61 3.12
N SER A 98 15.56 -3.82 3.28
CA SER A 98 14.80 -5.08 3.21
C SER A 98 13.77 -5.27 4.33
N LYS A 99 13.85 -4.49 5.42
CA LYS A 99 13.00 -4.62 6.62
C LYS A 99 12.26 -3.35 6.98
N ILE A 100 12.68 -2.20 6.47
CA ILE A 100 12.13 -0.90 6.83
C ILE A 100 11.46 -0.25 5.62
N VAL A 101 10.21 0.13 5.83
CA VAL A 101 9.42 0.97 4.91
C VAL A 101 9.17 2.31 5.59
N GLU A 102 9.45 3.38 4.88
CA GLU A 102 9.04 4.74 5.25
C GLU A 102 7.63 4.97 4.72
N ILE A 103 6.77 5.52 5.58
CA ILE A 103 5.36 5.77 5.33
C ILE A 103 5.16 7.27 5.43
N PHE A 104 4.60 7.86 4.40
CA PHE A 104 4.27 9.27 4.36
C PHE A 104 2.76 9.46 4.47
N ILE A 105 2.34 10.17 5.51
CA ILE A 105 0.93 10.47 5.77
C ILE A 105 0.54 11.76 5.04
N ASP A 106 -0.71 11.84 4.60
CA ASP A 106 -1.30 12.97 3.88
C ASP A 106 -0.72 14.32 4.36
N PRO A 107 0.02 15.02 3.48
CA PRO A 107 0.74 16.24 3.83
C PRO A 107 -0.16 17.46 4.11
N TRP A 108 -1.45 17.39 3.77
CA TRP A 108 -2.43 18.42 4.10
C TRP A 108 -3.22 18.14 5.37
N SER A 109 -3.08 16.94 5.93
CA SER A 109 -3.76 16.54 7.17
C SER A 109 -3.08 17.12 8.42
N ASP A 110 -3.81 17.13 9.54
CA ASP A 110 -3.24 17.45 10.85
C ASP A 110 -2.24 16.39 11.35
N ASN A 111 -2.20 15.21 10.72
CA ASN A 111 -1.34 14.09 11.08
C ASN A 111 -0.12 13.96 10.14
N ALA A 112 0.11 14.93 9.25
CA ALA A 112 1.19 14.92 8.27
C ALA A 112 2.55 14.60 8.90
N ALA A 113 3.09 13.45 8.54
CA ALA A 113 4.27 12.89 9.18
C ALA A 113 4.92 11.81 8.35
N ILE A 114 6.17 11.52 8.69
CA ILE A 114 6.91 10.36 8.17
C ILE A 114 7.11 9.36 9.30
N TRP A 115 6.73 8.12 9.03
CA TRP A 115 6.88 6.98 9.94
C TRP A 115 7.77 5.92 9.33
N GLU A 116 8.41 5.12 10.18
CA GLU A 116 9.07 3.87 9.79
C GLU A 116 8.26 2.69 10.29
N LEU A 117 8.02 1.74 9.40
CA LEU A 117 7.49 0.41 9.71
C LEU A 117 8.61 -0.61 9.60
N ASN A 118 8.82 -1.38 10.66
CA ASN A 118 9.65 -2.57 10.62
C ASN A 118 8.81 -3.80 10.25
N ILE A 119 9.06 -4.41 9.10
CA ILE A 119 8.28 -5.52 8.56
C ILE A 119 8.41 -6.82 9.38
N ASP A 120 9.47 -6.99 10.16
CA ASP A 120 9.68 -8.20 10.96
C ASP A 120 8.75 -8.29 12.16
N ASN A 121 8.59 -7.18 12.88
CA ASN A 121 7.82 -7.11 14.12
C ASN A 121 6.62 -6.16 14.05
N LEU A 122 6.43 -5.47 12.93
CA LEU A 122 5.38 -4.48 12.68
C LEU A 122 5.42 -3.28 13.62
N ASN A 123 6.58 -3.01 14.23
CA ASN A 123 6.76 -1.82 15.04
C ASN A 123 6.78 -0.58 14.15
N LEU A 124 6.02 0.42 14.59
CA LEU A 124 5.89 1.72 13.96
C LEU A 124 6.61 2.77 14.80
N LYS A 125 7.38 3.62 14.15
CA LYS A 125 8.08 4.72 14.79
C LYS A 125 7.93 5.98 13.95
N LYS A 126 7.40 7.04 14.55
CA LYS A 126 7.41 8.37 13.93
C LYS A 126 8.84 8.87 13.85
N ILE A 127 9.30 9.28 12.67
CA ILE A 127 10.67 9.78 12.48
C ILE A 127 10.72 11.28 12.18
N SER A 128 9.64 11.86 11.65
CA SER A 128 9.53 13.31 11.45
C SER A 128 8.07 13.76 11.42
N GLU A 129 7.82 14.99 11.89
CA GLU A 129 6.63 15.76 11.49
C GLU A 129 6.81 16.26 10.05
N PHE A 130 5.71 16.56 9.36
CA PHE A 130 5.75 17.13 8.00
C PHE A 130 4.75 18.28 7.84
N ASP A 131 5.06 19.45 8.40
CA ASP A 131 4.16 20.61 8.36
C ASP A 131 4.24 21.44 7.06
N ASN A 132 5.10 21.04 6.11
CA ASN A 132 5.47 21.86 4.94
C ASN A 132 4.31 22.21 4.02
N HIS A 133 3.23 21.43 4.04
CA HIS A 133 2.07 21.57 3.16
C HIS A 133 0.77 21.89 3.90
N LYS A 134 0.84 22.03 5.24
CA LYS A 134 -0.31 22.41 6.05
C LYS A 134 -0.85 23.77 5.61
N ASN A 135 -2.16 23.85 5.39
CA ASN A 135 -2.87 25.05 4.89
C ASN A 135 -2.43 25.54 3.50
N LYS A 136 -1.71 24.74 2.71
CA LYS A 136 -1.43 25.04 1.30
C LYS A 136 -2.50 24.41 0.42
N LEU A 137 -2.66 24.96 -0.79
CA LEU A 137 -3.47 24.32 -1.82
C LEU A 137 -2.88 22.94 -2.18
N TYR A 138 -3.76 22.04 -2.61
CA TYR A 138 -3.39 20.73 -3.10
C TYR A 138 -2.41 20.81 -4.28
N SER A 139 -1.47 19.86 -4.34
CA SER A 139 -0.48 19.73 -5.41
C SER A 139 -0.16 18.25 -5.60
N GLU A 140 -0.22 17.76 -6.84
CA GLU A 140 0.11 16.37 -7.16
C GLU A 140 1.56 15.97 -6.83
N LYS A 141 2.46 16.96 -6.68
CA LYS A 141 3.87 16.72 -6.39
C LYS A 141 4.21 17.24 -5.00
N VAL A 142 4.53 16.32 -4.11
CA VAL A 142 5.04 16.59 -2.77
C VAL A 142 6.46 16.03 -2.69
N LYS A 143 7.42 16.87 -2.27
CA LYS A 143 8.80 16.43 -2.02
C LYS A 143 8.94 16.15 -0.53
N TRP A 144 9.21 14.90 -0.19
CA TRP A 144 9.39 14.42 1.17
C TRP A 144 10.65 13.57 1.31
#